data_AF-A0A0K6FM11-F1
#
_entry.id   AF-A0A0K6FM11-F1
#
_cell.length_a   1.000
_cell.length_b   1.000
_cell.length_c   1.000
_cell.angle_alpha   90.00
_cell.angle_beta   90.00
_cell.angle_gamma   90.00
#
_symmetry.space_group_name_H-M   'P 1'
#
loop_
_entity.id
_entity.type
_entity.pdbx_description
1 polymer ?
#
loop_
_entity_poly.entity_id
_entity_poly.type
_entity_poly.pdbx_seq_one_letter_code
_entity_poly.pdbx_strand_id
1 'polypeptide(L)'
;MVDTRTLAELRRHWSYYADYFNLPQERKGRLLKEQVELSRSIVSKKSIVMSASRSAGMVWSQALLPVSQLFQKYWETGTTYTEASDIDRATNLNPNFLYYLSGRASTCTMDLGSLLHTGSAAINKSKQQFKAWSTAFRSSRAAGAITMRFYCGDALAFCHALNTFKSTGNTSTGLFAAPYKASQINLDELASGTQPAPLTFDVIDTSNLIDHVGLLNLLIATPPLLKQSPSSQSVLYTETLLPSREDATKSFLDRLCTDVPTIAALFGIAPRPYVSGFTSQSHVHEIIFFKTMKSELLKLGADANVNQYHERVAWVNPCGGDSFGTKKYPALSFEVGSMARVLYGIYDKMFSNEKMATLTSSNTISRLMSMAEVNFHRESVTYLFQAVQRRVHLREGTWEQVASKFM
;
A
#
# COMPACT_ATOMS: atom_id res chain seq x y z
N MET A 1 2.06 -21.50 -2.41
CA MET A 1 2.64 -20.45 -3.26
C MET A 1 1.64 -20.11 -4.35
N VAL A 2 1.79 -19.00 -5.07
CA VAL A 2 0.87 -18.61 -6.15
C VAL A 2 1.40 -19.01 -7.53
N ASP A 3 2.70 -18.85 -7.77
CA ASP A 3 3.41 -19.28 -8.97
C ASP A 3 4.81 -19.81 -8.60
N THR A 4 5.40 -20.65 -9.47
CA THR A 4 6.73 -21.23 -9.25
C THR A 4 7.85 -20.19 -9.21
N ARG A 5 7.68 -19.09 -9.96
CA ARG A 5 8.63 -17.97 -9.97
C ARG A 5 8.72 -17.29 -8.60
N THR A 6 7.60 -17.11 -7.90
CA THR A 6 7.60 -16.52 -6.56
C THR A 6 8.39 -17.39 -5.60
N LEU A 7 8.30 -18.72 -5.72
CA LEU A 7 9.08 -19.62 -4.86
C LEU A 7 10.59 -19.43 -5.09
N ALA A 8 11.01 -19.29 -6.35
CA ALA A 8 12.40 -19.00 -6.69
C ALA A 8 12.86 -17.65 -6.12
N GLU A 9 12.06 -16.59 -6.27
CA GLU A 9 12.38 -15.27 -5.72
C GLU A 9 12.44 -15.26 -4.19
N LEU A 10 11.49 -15.90 -3.50
CA LEU A 10 11.52 -16.02 -2.05
C LEU A 10 12.74 -16.80 -1.57
N ARG A 11 13.07 -17.92 -2.23
CA ARG A 11 14.28 -18.69 -1.91
C ARG A 11 15.54 -17.87 -2.10
N ARG A 12 15.63 -17.07 -3.17
CA ARG A 12 16.75 -16.15 -3.41
C ARG A 12 16.86 -15.10 -2.31
N HIS A 13 15.75 -14.52 -1.86
CA HIS A 13 15.76 -13.56 -0.76
C HIS A 13 16.15 -14.19 0.59
N TRP A 14 15.61 -15.37 0.89
CA TRP A 14 15.94 -16.10 2.11
C TRP A 14 17.37 -16.64 2.10
N SER A 15 17.94 -16.99 0.94
CA SER A 15 19.35 -17.41 0.86
C SER A 15 20.27 -16.24 1.22
N TYR A 16 20.01 -15.02 0.76
CA TYR A 16 20.79 -13.86 1.19
C TYR A 16 20.78 -13.65 2.70
N TYR A 17 19.63 -13.86 3.33
CA TYR A 17 19.51 -13.78 4.78
C TYR A 17 20.30 -14.91 5.47
N ALA A 18 20.13 -16.15 5.02
CA ALA A 18 20.82 -17.31 5.60
C ALA A 18 22.34 -17.22 5.44
N ASP A 19 22.80 -16.77 4.28
CA ASP A 19 24.21 -16.66 3.91
C ASP A 19 24.90 -15.46 4.57
N TYR A 20 24.14 -14.53 5.18
CA TYR A 20 24.70 -13.37 5.88
C TYR A 20 25.76 -13.78 6.93
N PHE A 21 25.49 -14.84 7.69
CA PHE A 21 26.42 -15.34 8.70
C PHE A 21 27.71 -15.91 8.11
N ASN A 22 27.67 -16.35 6.86
CA ASN A 22 28.81 -16.92 6.13
C ASN A 22 29.57 -15.88 5.29
N LEU A 23 29.15 -14.61 5.29
CA LEU A 23 29.85 -13.57 4.52
C LEU A 23 31.31 -13.38 5.00
N PRO A 24 32.25 -13.13 4.08
CA PRO A 24 33.62 -12.79 4.43
C PRO A 24 33.69 -11.60 5.40
N GLN A 25 34.66 -11.63 6.31
CA GLN A 25 34.81 -10.60 7.34
C GLN A 25 34.97 -9.18 6.76
N GLU A 26 35.69 -9.06 5.65
CA GLU A 26 35.85 -7.81 4.91
C GLU A 26 34.50 -7.27 4.40
N ARG A 27 33.62 -8.16 3.92
CA ARG A 27 32.28 -7.78 3.44
C ARG A 27 31.39 -7.35 4.59
N LYS A 28 31.39 -8.07 5.71
CA LYS A 28 30.67 -7.68 6.93
C LYS A 28 31.15 -6.32 7.45
N GLY A 29 32.47 -6.08 7.45
CA GLY A 29 33.05 -4.80 7.83
C GLY A 29 32.58 -3.63 6.95
N ARG A 30 32.49 -3.84 5.63
CA ARG A 30 31.91 -2.84 4.71
C ARG A 30 30.43 -2.55 5.00
N LEU A 31 29.61 -3.58 5.20
CA LEU A 31 28.19 -3.42 5.51
C LEU A 31 27.97 -2.69 6.84
N LEU A 32 28.77 -3.00 7.86
CA LEU A 32 28.73 -2.29 9.14
C LEU A 32 29.08 -0.81 8.97
N LYS A 33 30.11 -0.49 8.16
CA LYS A 33 30.47 0.89 7.84
C LYS A 33 29.33 1.64 7.13
N GLU A 34 28.74 1.02 6.09
CA GLU A 34 27.58 1.57 5.36
C GLU A 34 26.41 1.84 6.33
N GLN A 35 26.11 0.91 7.25
CA GLN A 35 25.07 1.09 8.28
C GLN A 35 25.40 2.24 9.23
N VAL A 36 26.63 2.34 9.74
CA VAL A 36 27.02 3.40 10.69
C VAL A 36 26.98 4.78 10.03
N GLU A 37 27.29 4.87 8.74
CA GLU A 37 27.11 6.10 7.95
C GLU A 37 25.64 6.46 7.79
N LEU A 38 24.78 5.48 7.47
CA LEU A 38 23.32 5.66 7.39
C LEU A 38 22.73 6.10 8.73
N SER A 39 23.07 5.42 9.82
CA SER A 39 22.67 5.77 11.19
C SER A 39 23.05 7.20 11.53
N ARG A 40 24.30 7.60 11.28
CA ARG A 40 24.76 8.98 11.51
C ARG A 40 23.95 9.99 10.71
N SER A 41 23.65 9.70 9.44
CA SER A 41 22.82 10.58 8.60
C SER A 41 21.39 10.73 9.12
N ILE A 42 20.80 9.67 9.66
CA ILE A 42 19.45 9.71 10.23
C ILE A 42 19.43 10.49 11.54
N VAL A 43 20.39 10.23 12.43
CA VAL A 43 20.50 10.93 13.73
C VAL A 43 20.83 12.41 13.54
N SER A 44 21.72 12.76 12.60
CA SER A 44 22.12 14.15 12.34
C SER A 44 20.97 15.06 11.91
N LYS A 45 19.94 14.49 11.27
CA LYS A 45 18.75 15.25 10.83
C LYS A 45 17.89 15.74 12.01
N LYS A 46 18.07 15.19 13.22
CA LYS A 46 17.25 15.49 14.42
C LYS A 46 15.74 15.51 14.12
N SER A 47 15.31 14.70 13.15
CA SER A 47 13.94 14.71 12.68
C SER A 47 13.02 14.12 13.73
N ILE A 48 11.87 14.75 13.96
CA ILE A 48 10.80 14.16 14.76
C ILE A 48 10.07 13.11 13.91
N VAL A 49 10.04 11.87 14.37
CA VAL A 49 9.35 10.77 13.68
C VAL A 49 7.94 10.64 14.24
N MET A 50 6.97 11.07 13.45
CA MET A 50 5.56 11.11 13.86
C MET A 50 4.83 9.78 13.61
N SER A 51 5.30 8.97 12.66
CA SER A 51 4.56 7.83 12.12
C SER A 51 4.16 6.80 13.17
N ALA A 52 5.09 6.47 14.08
CA ALA A 52 4.84 5.48 15.11
C ALA A 52 3.92 5.98 16.24
N SER A 53 3.75 7.30 16.44
CA SER A 53 2.77 7.81 17.41
C SER A 53 1.31 7.59 16.99
N ARG A 54 1.05 7.36 15.70
CA ARG A 54 -0.30 7.06 15.17
C ARG A 54 -0.91 5.82 15.83
N SER A 55 -0.08 4.84 16.18
CA SER A 55 -0.55 3.60 16.83
C SER A 55 -1.05 3.81 18.26
N ALA A 56 -0.80 4.98 18.87
CA ALA A 56 -1.28 5.31 20.21
C ALA A 56 -2.71 5.90 20.20
N GLY A 57 -3.36 6.00 19.03
CA GLY A 57 -4.76 6.42 18.92
C GLY A 57 -4.99 7.81 19.51
N MET A 58 -5.96 7.95 20.42
CA MET A 58 -6.32 9.25 21.02
C MET A 58 -5.22 9.88 21.88
N VAL A 59 -4.23 9.10 22.35
CA VAL A 59 -3.08 9.59 23.13
C VAL A 59 -1.82 9.80 22.30
N TRP A 60 -1.96 9.92 20.96
CA TRP A 60 -0.86 10.13 20.02
C TRP A 60 0.06 11.29 20.42
N SER A 61 -0.49 12.40 20.92
CA SER A 61 0.28 13.60 21.26
C SER A 61 1.24 13.36 22.41
N GLN A 62 0.84 12.54 23.38
CA GLN A 62 1.68 12.11 24.50
C GLN A 62 2.74 11.10 24.06
N ALA A 63 2.43 10.26 23.06
CA ALA A 63 3.35 9.27 22.52
C ALA A 63 4.40 9.85 21.56
N LEU A 64 4.17 11.05 21.01
CA LEU A 64 5.00 11.65 19.96
C LEU A 64 6.49 11.73 20.34
N LEU A 65 6.80 12.44 21.43
CA LEU A 65 8.19 12.64 21.84
C LEU A 65 8.86 11.33 22.32
N PRO A 66 8.25 10.52 23.21
CA PRO A 66 8.87 9.28 23.67
C PRO A 66 9.17 8.30 22.53
N VAL A 67 8.27 8.16 21.56
CA VAL A 67 8.46 7.26 20.42
C VAL A 67 9.52 7.80 19.46
N SER A 68 9.55 9.11 19.22
CA SER A 68 10.61 9.73 18.40
C SER A 68 11.99 9.61 19.05
N GLN A 69 12.08 9.76 20.37
CA GLN A 69 13.33 9.55 21.12
C GLN A 69 13.78 8.09 21.06
N LEU A 70 12.83 7.14 21.16
CA LEU A 70 13.14 5.72 20.99
C LEU A 70 13.66 5.43 19.59
N PHE A 71 13.07 6.03 18.55
CA PHE A 71 13.56 5.92 17.18
C PHE A 71 14.99 6.44 17.06
N GLN A 72 15.28 7.63 17.58
CA GLN A 72 16.63 8.21 17.56
C GLN A 72 17.63 7.31 18.29
N LYS A 73 17.30 6.87 19.51
CA LYS A 73 18.14 5.95 20.30
C LYS A 73 18.41 4.64 19.56
N TYR A 74 17.42 4.11 18.84
CA TYR A 74 17.60 2.92 18.03
C TYR A 74 18.62 3.16 16.90
N TRP A 75 18.57 4.29 16.21
CA TRP A 75 19.54 4.62 15.17
C TRP A 75 20.94 4.94 15.71
N GLU A 76 21.03 5.49 16.92
CA GLU A 76 22.29 5.73 17.63
C GLU A 76 22.98 4.45 18.09
N THR A 77 22.20 3.53 18.67
CA THR A 77 22.74 2.34 19.37
C THR A 77 22.59 1.03 18.59
N GLY A 78 21.76 1.02 17.55
CA GLY A 78 21.38 -0.18 16.81
C GLY A 78 20.38 -1.10 17.55
N THR A 79 19.93 -0.73 18.75
CA THR A 79 19.10 -1.59 19.61
C THR A 79 18.00 -0.82 20.34
N THR A 80 17.07 -1.56 20.95
CA THR A 80 16.00 -1.04 21.82
C THR A 80 16.35 -1.14 23.32
N TYR A 81 17.55 -1.63 23.65
CA TYR A 81 18.03 -1.71 25.04
C TYR A 81 18.25 -0.34 25.65
N THR A 82 18.06 -0.26 26.97
CA THR A 82 18.25 0.98 27.74
C THR A 82 19.53 0.98 28.54
N GLU A 83 19.93 -0.18 29.06
CA GLU A 83 21.11 -0.37 29.90
C GLU A 83 22.38 -0.41 29.06
N ALA A 84 23.44 0.28 29.52
CA ALA A 84 24.71 0.35 28.80
C ALA A 84 25.32 -1.03 28.57
N SER A 85 25.28 -1.91 29.56
CA SER A 85 25.80 -3.28 29.46
C SER A 85 25.12 -4.12 28.38
N ASP A 86 23.81 -3.95 28.18
CA ASP A 86 23.06 -4.66 27.15
C ASP A 86 23.28 -4.05 25.75
N ILE A 87 23.49 -2.74 25.68
CA ILE A 87 23.88 -2.04 24.45
C ILE A 87 25.26 -2.52 23.99
N ASP A 88 26.24 -2.57 24.88
CA ASP A 88 27.61 -3.01 24.57
C ASP A 88 27.65 -4.47 24.08
N ARG A 89 26.71 -5.30 24.54
CA ARG A 89 26.57 -6.70 24.11
C ARG A 89 25.84 -6.86 22.78
N ALA A 90 25.10 -5.85 22.32
CA ALA A 90 24.31 -5.89 21.09
C ALA A 90 25.18 -5.60 19.85
N THR A 91 26.13 -6.48 19.57
CA THR A 91 27.12 -6.31 18.48
C THR A 91 26.65 -6.83 17.11
N ASN A 92 25.52 -7.55 17.08
CA ASN A 92 25.00 -8.13 15.85
C ASN A 92 24.23 -7.08 15.04
N LEU A 93 24.67 -6.86 13.80
CA LEU A 93 23.92 -6.06 12.83
C LEU A 93 22.60 -6.75 12.48
N ASN A 94 21.50 -6.00 12.46
CA ASN A 94 20.21 -6.51 12.02
C ASN A 94 20.26 -6.82 10.50
N PRO A 95 20.16 -8.11 10.09
CA PRO A 95 20.27 -8.51 8.69
C PRO A 95 19.12 -7.97 7.81
N ASN A 96 18.02 -7.51 8.39
CA ASN A 96 16.90 -6.92 7.65
C ASN A 96 17.23 -5.57 6.98
N PHE A 97 18.35 -4.91 7.34
CA PHE A 97 18.79 -3.70 6.64
C PHE A 97 19.48 -3.97 5.30
N LEU A 98 19.79 -5.23 4.98
CA LEU A 98 20.79 -5.53 3.95
C LEU A 98 20.18 -5.93 2.59
N TYR A 99 19.01 -6.55 2.59
CA TYR A 99 18.46 -7.21 1.40
C TYR A 99 17.05 -6.75 1.07
N TYR A 100 16.87 -6.22 -0.15
CA TYR A 100 15.57 -5.83 -0.74
C TYR A 100 15.48 -6.33 -2.20
N LEU A 101 14.27 -6.32 -2.78
CA LEU A 101 13.92 -6.79 -4.13
C LEU A 101 14.84 -6.29 -5.26
N SER A 102 15.44 -5.09 -5.12
CA SER A 102 16.38 -4.49 -6.08
C SER A 102 17.86 -4.53 -5.66
N GLY A 103 18.22 -5.23 -4.58
CA GLY A 103 19.61 -5.59 -4.30
C GLY A 103 20.38 -4.71 -3.32
N ARG A 104 19.77 -3.76 -2.61
CA ARG A 104 20.34 -3.12 -1.39
C ARG A 104 19.37 -2.14 -0.70
N ALA A 105 19.44 -2.14 0.64
CA ALA A 105 18.95 -1.18 1.64
C ALA A 105 17.54 -0.55 1.49
N SER A 106 16.62 -0.96 2.36
CA SER A 106 15.67 -0.06 3.03
C SER A 106 15.21 -0.68 4.36
N THR A 107 14.64 0.16 5.22
CA THR A 107 14.49 -0.04 6.67
C THR A 107 13.22 -0.81 7.03
N CYS A 108 13.35 -2.12 7.26
CA CYS A 108 12.34 -2.89 8.01
C CYS A 108 12.93 -3.35 9.34
N THR A 109 12.46 -2.77 10.44
CA THR A 109 12.80 -3.21 11.79
C THR A 109 11.91 -4.38 12.21
N MET A 110 12.42 -5.59 12.08
CA MET A 110 12.10 -6.66 13.03
C MET A 110 13.43 -7.22 13.52
N ASP A 111 13.66 -7.16 14.83
CA ASP A 111 14.78 -7.86 15.46
C ASP A 111 14.21 -8.91 16.41
N LEU A 112 14.64 -10.15 16.23
CA LEU A 112 14.22 -11.31 17.00
C LEU A 112 15.43 -11.82 17.80
N GLY A 113 15.79 -11.09 18.84
CA GLY A 113 16.67 -11.54 19.93
C GLY A 113 15.86 -11.97 21.16
N SER A 114 16.45 -12.83 22.00
CA SER A 114 15.90 -13.21 23.31
C SER A 114 15.46 -11.97 24.09
N LEU A 115 14.25 -12.02 24.64
CA LEU A 115 13.60 -10.91 25.34
C LEU A 115 14.31 -10.57 26.66
N LEU A 116 15.37 -9.76 26.58
CA LEU A 116 15.96 -9.05 27.71
C LEU A 116 15.09 -7.84 28.08
N HIS A 117 15.02 -7.54 29.38
CA HIS A 117 14.28 -6.41 29.94
C HIS A 117 14.82 -5.10 29.36
N THR A 118 14.01 -4.44 28.54
CA THR A 118 14.28 -3.07 28.10
C THR A 118 13.72 -2.13 29.16
N GLY A 119 14.50 -1.24 29.74
CA GLY A 119 14.10 -0.39 30.88
C GLY A 119 12.89 0.53 30.66
N SER A 120 12.33 0.61 29.44
CA SER A 120 11.04 1.27 29.20
C SER A 120 9.87 0.28 29.34
N ALA A 121 8.93 0.61 30.22
CA ALA A 121 7.69 -0.15 30.42
C ALA A 121 6.89 -0.32 29.11
N ALA A 122 6.87 0.70 28.25
CA ALA A 122 6.20 0.64 26.95
C ALA A 122 6.84 -0.39 26.02
N ILE A 123 8.18 -0.40 25.91
CA ILE A 123 8.91 -1.36 25.06
C ILE A 123 8.70 -2.79 25.59
N ASN A 124 8.76 -2.99 26.91
CA ASN A 124 8.48 -4.28 27.52
C ASN A 124 7.06 -4.77 27.18
N LYS A 125 6.06 -3.88 27.23
CA LYS A 125 4.68 -4.22 26.85
C LYS A 125 4.55 -4.52 25.37
N SER A 126 5.14 -3.73 24.48
CA SER A 126 5.16 -4.01 23.03
C SER A 126 5.79 -5.37 22.73
N LYS A 127 6.91 -5.69 23.37
CA LYS A 127 7.59 -6.97 23.28
C LYS A 127 6.74 -8.15 23.79
N GLN A 128 6.04 -7.98 24.91
CA GLN A 128 5.10 -8.97 25.44
C GLN A 128 3.94 -9.24 24.47
N GLN A 129 3.33 -8.18 23.93
CA GLN A 129 2.26 -8.29 22.94
C GLN A 129 2.73 -8.98 21.66
N PHE A 130 3.90 -8.61 21.15
CA PHE A 130 4.50 -9.25 19.99
C PHE A 130 4.78 -10.75 20.21
N LYS A 131 5.29 -11.12 21.40
CA LYS A 131 5.50 -12.52 21.79
C LYS A 131 4.18 -13.29 21.84
N ALA A 132 3.15 -12.69 22.44
CA ALA A 132 1.82 -13.30 22.54
C ALA A 132 1.23 -13.54 21.14
N TRP A 133 1.29 -12.52 20.27
CA TRP A 133 0.85 -12.61 18.89
C TRP A 133 1.60 -13.68 18.10
N SER A 134 2.94 -13.70 18.19
CA SER A 134 3.78 -14.71 17.53
C SER A 134 3.47 -16.13 18.01
N THR A 135 3.14 -16.28 19.29
CA THR A 135 2.75 -17.57 19.87
C THR A 135 1.39 -18.02 19.34
N ALA A 136 0.39 -17.14 19.37
CA ALA A 136 -0.93 -17.42 18.83
C ALA A 136 -0.88 -17.76 17.33
N PHE A 137 -0.12 -16.99 16.54
CA PHE A 137 0.07 -17.23 15.11
C PHE A 137 0.66 -18.62 14.83
N ARG A 138 1.71 -19.01 15.58
CA ARG A 138 2.31 -20.35 15.46
C ARG A 138 1.32 -21.46 15.81
N SER A 139 0.55 -21.29 16.89
CA SER A 139 -0.49 -22.26 17.27
C SER A 139 -1.57 -22.40 16.20
N SER A 140 -2.09 -21.29 15.67
CA SER A 140 -3.09 -21.30 14.60
C SER A 140 -2.56 -21.94 13.31
N ARG A 141 -1.29 -21.69 12.96
CA ARG A 141 -0.64 -22.35 11.83
C ARG A 141 -0.50 -23.86 12.06
N ALA A 142 -0.05 -24.27 13.25
CA ALA A 142 0.09 -25.69 13.59
C ALA A 142 -1.26 -26.44 13.57
N ALA A 143 -2.35 -25.74 13.91
CA ALA A 143 -3.71 -26.26 13.82
C ALA A 143 -4.31 -26.24 12.40
N GLY A 144 -3.57 -25.80 11.38
CA GLY A 144 -4.05 -25.72 9.99
C GLY A 144 -5.10 -24.63 9.75
N ALA A 145 -5.33 -23.71 10.70
CA ALA A 145 -6.34 -22.66 10.59
C ALA A 145 -5.92 -21.51 9.65
N ILE A 146 -4.64 -21.43 9.28
CA ILE A 146 -4.08 -20.37 8.45
C ILE A 146 -3.36 -20.97 7.25
N THR A 147 -3.82 -20.62 6.05
CA THR A 147 -3.11 -20.92 4.79
C THR A 147 -2.53 -19.64 4.22
N MET A 148 -1.21 -19.57 4.07
CA MET A 148 -0.51 -18.45 3.44
C MET A 148 -0.12 -18.78 2.00
N ARG A 149 -0.44 -17.88 1.07
CA ARG A 149 -0.01 -17.96 -0.33
C ARG A 149 0.70 -16.67 -0.69
N PHE A 150 1.93 -16.79 -1.17
CA PHE A 150 2.77 -15.65 -1.53
C PHE A 150 2.80 -15.48 -3.04
N TYR A 151 2.81 -14.22 -3.47
CA TYR A 151 3.10 -13.78 -4.82
C TYR A 151 4.17 -12.69 -4.77
N CYS A 152 5.11 -12.69 -5.71
CA CYS A 152 6.15 -11.68 -5.85
C CYS A 152 6.06 -11.08 -7.25
N GLY A 153 5.60 -9.85 -7.40
CA GLY A 153 5.48 -9.19 -8.70
C GLY A 153 4.63 -7.93 -8.60
N ASP A 154 4.26 -7.38 -9.75
CA ASP A 154 3.38 -6.23 -9.87
C ASP A 154 1.98 -6.56 -9.35
N ALA A 155 1.46 -5.70 -8.46
CA ALA A 155 0.20 -5.90 -7.78
C ALA A 155 -1.01 -5.75 -8.71
N LEU A 156 -0.97 -4.82 -9.67
CA LEU A 156 -2.06 -4.59 -10.61
C LEU A 156 -2.13 -5.73 -11.63
N ALA A 157 -0.99 -6.10 -12.22
CA ALA A 157 -0.89 -7.23 -13.13
C ALA A 157 -1.37 -8.53 -12.47
N PHE A 158 -1.04 -8.73 -11.18
CA PHE A 158 -1.54 -9.87 -10.43
C PHE A 158 -3.06 -9.84 -10.23
N CYS A 159 -3.65 -8.68 -9.93
CA CYS A 159 -5.11 -8.54 -9.82
C CYS A 159 -5.79 -8.90 -11.16
N HIS A 160 -5.25 -8.41 -12.27
CA HIS A 160 -5.74 -8.74 -13.60
C HIS A 160 -5.56 -10.23 -13.92
N ALA A 161 -4.44 -10.84 -13.56
CA ALA A 161 -4.17 -12.27 -13.72
C ALA A 161 -5.18 -13.14 -12.96
N LEU A 162 -5.46 -12.83 -11.69
CA LEU A 162 -6.48 -13.52 -10.90
C LEU A 162 -7.87 -13.40 -11.53
N ASN A 163 -8.24 -12.21 -12.02
CA ASN A 163 -9.53 -12.01 -12.67
C ASN A 163 -9.62 -12.75 -14.01
N THR A 164 -8.56 -12.75 -14.82
CA THR A 164 -8.49 -13.53 -16.07
C THR A 164 -8.62 -15.03 -15.80
N PHE A 165 -7.90 -15.55 -14.82
CA PHE A 165 -8.00 -16.96 -14.43
C PHE A 165 -9.39 -17.32 -13.91
N LYS A 166 -10.00 -16.45 -13.10
CA LYS A 166 -11.39 -16.61 -12.64
C LYS A 166 -12.38 -16.70 -13.79
N SER A 167 -12.21 -15.90 -14.85
CA SER A 167 -13.13 -15.86 -15.99
C SER A 167 -12.87 -16.96 -17.03
N THR A 168 -11.63 -17.38 -17.21
CA THR A 168 -11.23 -18.29 -18.31
C THR A 168 -10.86 -19.70 -17.86
N GLY A 169 -10.53 -19.88 -16.57
CA GLY A 169 -9.94 -21.11 -16.05
C GLY A 169 -8.50 -21.38 -16.52
N ASN A 170 -7.91 -20.49 -17.34
CA ASN A 170 -6.56 -20.67 -17.86
C ASN A 170 -5.51 -20.11 -16.90
N THR A 171 -4.59 -20.96 -16.43
CA THR A 171 -3.50 -20.57 -15.54
C THR A 171 -2.46 -19.68 -16.22
N SER A 172 -2.29 -19.83 -17.55
CA SER A 172 -1.40 -19.00 -18.37
C SER A 172 -2.13 -17.73 -18.81
N THR A 173 -1.93 -16.66 -18.04
CA THR A 173 -2.72 -15.42 -18.19
C THR A 173 -2.23 -14.52 -19.32
N GLY A 174 -1.01 -14.73 -19.83
CA GLY A 174 -0.35 -13.87 -20.82
C GLY A 174 0.12 -12.51 -20.27
N LEU A 175 -0.11 -12.23 -18.98
CA LEU A 175 0.30 -10.99 -18.33
C LEU A 175 1.74 -11.10 -17.79
N PHE A 176 2.48 -10.01 -17.85
CA PHE A 176 3.84 -9.94 -17.33
C PHE A 176 3.88 -9.66 -15.84
N ALA A 177 4.83 -10.29 -15.15
CA ALA A 177 4.92 -10.22 -13.69
C ALA A 177 5.46 -8.88 -13.16
N ALA A 178 6.11 -8.07 -14.00
CA ALA A 178 6.54 -6.72 -13.65
C ALA A 178 6.88 -5.92 -14.92
N PRO A 179 6.88 -4.58 -14.86
CA PRO A 179 7.44 -3.75 -15.92
C PRO A 179 8.87 -4.18 -16.28
N TYR A 180 9.18 -4.18 -17.57
CA TYR A 180 10.50 -4.54 -18.11
C TYR A 180 10.97 -5.98 -17.80
N LYS A 181 10.07 -6.87 -17.38
CA LYS A 181 10.36 -8.30 -17.23
C LYS A 181 9.58 -9.13 -18.25
N ALA A 182 10.28 -10.02 -18.95
CA ALA A 182 9.65 -10.97 -19.88
C ALA A 182 8.93 -12.14 -19.18
N SER A 183 9.11 -12.31 -17.87
CA SER A 183 8.47 -13.38 -17.10
C SER A 183 6.96 -13.15 -17.01
N GLN A 184 6.18 -14.14 -17.42
CA GLN A 184 4.72 -14.11 -17.32
C GLN A 184 4.20 -14.65 -15.98
N ILE A 185 2.97 -14.26 -15.64
CA ILE A 185 2.24 -14.76 -14.49
C ILE A 185 1.51 -16.05 -14.89
N ASN A 186 1.96 -17.17 -14.32
CA ASN A 186 1.32 -18.47 -14.46
C ASN A 186 0.79 -18.91 -13.09
N LEU A 187 -0.52 -19.12 -12.98
CA LEU A 187 -1.20 -19.47 -11.72
C LEU A 187 -1.32 -21.00 -11.53
N ASP A 188 -0.33 -21.75 -12.03
CA ASP A 188 -0.28 -23.21 -11.97
C ASP A 188 -0.24 -23.74 -10.54
N GLU A 189 0.63 -23.20 -9.68
CA GLU A 189 0.71 -23.60 -8.26
C GLU A 189 -0.53 -23.19 -7.47
N LEU A 190 -1.18 -22.10 -7.87
CA LEU A 190 -2.47 -21.68 -7.30
C LEU A 190 -3.57 -22.70 -7.64
N ALA A 191 -3.59 -23.21 -8.88
CA ALA A 191 -4.57 -24.16 -9.38
C ALA A 191 -4.32 -25.60 -8.89
N SER A 192 -3.06 -25.99 -8.73
CA SER A 192 -2.66 -27.36 -8.32
C SER A 192 -2.74 -27.60 -6.80
N GLY A 193 -3.13 -26.61 -6.01
CA GLY A 193 -3.20 -26.73 -4.56
C GLY A 193 -4.25 -27.75 -4.10
N THR A 194 -3.94 -28.52 -3.06
CA THR A 194 -4.87 -29.50 -2.45
C THR A 194 -6.19 -28.88 -1.98
N GLN A 195 -6.17 -27.59 -1.64
CA GLN A 195 -7.37 -26.79 -1.45
C GLN A 195 -7.42 -25.68 -2.50
N PRO A 196 -8.51 -25.58 -3.27
CA PRO A 196 -8.69 -24.51 -4.26
C PRO A 196 -8.48 -23.15 -3.60
N ALA A 197 -7.59 -22.34 -4.18
CA ALA A 197 -7.38 -21.00 -3.68
C ALA A 197 -8.60 -20.11 -4.03
N PRO A 198 -9.04 -19.23 -3.11
CA PRO A 198 -10.10 -18.30 -3.42
C PRO A 198 -9.63 -17.30 -4.49
N LEU A 199 -10.50 -17.06 -5.48
CA LEU A 199 -10.31 -16.03 -6.52
C LEU A 199 -11.16 -14.78 -6.25
N THR A 200 -11.92 -14.79 -5.15
CA THR A 200 -12.66 -13.65 -4.63
C THR A 200 -12.54 -13.58 -3.11
N PHE A 201 -12.44 -12.36 -2.58
CA PHE A 201 -12.03 -12.12 -1.20
C PHE A 201 -13.10 -11.30 -0.45
N ASP A 202 -13.26 -11.58 0.84
CA ASP A 202 -14.08 -10.75 1.75
C ASP A 202 -13.34 -9.45 2.09
N VAL A 203 -12.01 -9.52 2.23
CA VAL A 203 -11.16 -8.38 2.58
C VAL A 203 -9.98 -8.31 1.62
N ILE A 204 -9.79 -7.15 0.99
CA ILE A 204 -8.56 -6.80 0.28
C ILE A 204 -7.95 -5.63 1.03
N ASP A 205 -6.73 -5.78 1.53
CA ASP A 205 -5.96 -4.69 2.13
C ASP A 205 -4.76 -4.40 1.25
N THR A 206 -4.69 -3.17 0.71
CA THR A 206 -3.62 -2.78 -0.20
C THR A 206 -2.43 -2.18 0.53
N SER A 207 -2.49 -2.00 1.86
CA SER A 207 -1.54 -1.14 2.59
C SER A 207 -1.33 0.18 1.84
N ASN A 208 -0.11 0.70 1.82
CA ASN A 208 0.27 1.96 1.19
C ASN A 208 0.46 1.88 -0.34
N LEU A 209 -0.09 0.87 -1.03
CA LEU A 209 0.06 0.73 -2.49
C LEU A 209 -0.49 1.93 -3.28
N ILE A 210 -1.37 2.76 -2.71
CA ILE A 210 -1.79 4.02 -3.35
C ILE A 210 -0.56 4.86 -3.75
N ASP A 211 0.47 4.89 -2.89
CA ASP A 211 1.68 5.70 -3.08
C ASP A 211 2.57 5.20 -4.22
N HIS A 212 2.31 3.99 -4.73
CA HIS A 212 3.15 3.32 -5.72
C HIS A 212 2.46 3.09 -7.06
N VAL A 213 1.15 2.81 -7.03
CA VAL A 213 0.40 2.47 -8.24
C VAL A 213 -0.84 3.34 -8.44
N GLY A 214 -1.11 4.28 -7.54
CA GLY A 214 -2.26 5.19 -7.60
C GLY A 214 -3.59 4.57 -7.17
N LEU A 215 -4.43 5.38 -6.54
CA LEU A 215 -5.74 4.96 -6.02
C LEU A 215 -6.66 4.48 -7.15
N LEU A 216 -6.81 5.25 -8.23
CA LEU A 216 -7.73 4.91 -9.32
C LEU A 216 -7.39 3.54 -9.96
N ASN A 217 -6.11 3.20 -10.14
CA ASN A 217 -5.73 1.89 -10.66
C ASN A 217 -6.13 0.74 -9.72
N LEU A 218 -5.98 0.94 -8.40
CA LEU A 218 -6.47 -0.04 -7.42
C LEU A 218 -7.99 -0.19 -7.50
N LEU A 219 -8.73 0.92 -7.65
CA LEU A 219 -10.19 0.91 -7.80
C LEU A 219 -10.65 0.31 -9.14
N ILE A 220 -9.80 0.26 -10.16
CA ILE A 220 -10.05 -0.44 -11.42
C ILE A 220 -9.80 -1.95 -11.27
N ALA A 221 -8.68 -2.33 -10.66
CA ALA A 221 -8.18 -3.71 -10.66
C ALA A 221 -8.81 -4.61 -9.59
N THR A 222 -9.15 -4.07 -8.42
CA THR A 222 -9.58 -4.86 -7.25
C THR A 222 -11.08 -5.19 -7.15
N PRO A 223 -12.05 -4.37 -7.61
CA PRO A 223 -13.48 -4.69 -7.42
C PRO A 223 -13.92 -6.06 -7.97
N PRO A 224 -13.45 -6.56 -9.13
CA PRO A 224 -13.81 -7.88 -9.63
C PRO A 224 -13.38 -9.04 -8.71
N LEU A 225 -12.41 -8.79 -7.84
CA LEU A 225 -11.87 -9.73 -6.86
C LEU A 225 -12.62 -9.67 -5.52
N LEU A 226 -13.50 -8.70 -5.30
CA LEU A 226 -14.34 -8.68 -4.11
C LEU A 226 -15.51 -9.65 -4.28
N LYS A 227 -15.84 -10.38 -3.20
CA LYS A 227 -17.05 -11.18 -3.14
C LYS A 227 -18.28 -10.29 -3.30
N GLN A 228 -19.18 -10.70 -4.18
CA GLN A 228 -20.40 -9.93 -4.46
C GLN A 228 -21.55 -10.27 -3.49
N SER A 229 -21.51 -11.44 -2.83
CA SER A 229 -22.57 -11.86 -1.91
C SER A 229 -22.82 -10.81 -0.82
N PRO A 230 -24.05 -10.31 -0.63
CA PRO A 230 -24.36 -9.35 0.43
C PRO A 230 -23.99 -9.85 1.82
N SER A 231 -24.06 -11.18 2.06
CA SER A 231 -23.68 -11.80 3.34
C SER A 231 -22.20 -11.72 3.67
N SER A 232 -21.33 -11.52 2.67
CA SER A 232 -19.87 -11.42 2.85
C SER A 232 -19.44 -10.04 3.35
N GLN A 233 -20.26 -9.00 3.13
CA GLN A 233 -19.95 -7.61 3.47
C GLN A 233 -18.52 -7.21 3.03
N SER A 234 -18.17 -7.55 1.79
CA SER A 234 -16.80 -7.41 1.30
C SER A 234 -16.31 -5.97 1.34
N VAL A 235 -15.02 -5.81 1.65
CA VAL A 235 -14.38 -4.51 1.85
C VAL A 235 -12.99 -4.47 1.24
N LEU A 236 -12.70 -3.35 0.57
CA LEU A 236 -11.36 -2.98 0.13
C LEU A 236 -10.83 -1.89 1.05
N TYR A 237 -9.65 -2.09 1.64
CA TYR A 237 -8.93 -1.06 2.38
C TYR A 237 -7.81 -0.51 1.50
N THR A 238 -7.81 0.81 1.33
CA THR A 238 -6.72 1.52 0.66
C THR A 238 -6.09 2.51 1.64
N GLU A 239 -4.77 2.63 1.60
CA GLU A 239 -4.01 3.51 2.49
C GLU A 239 -2.97 4.30 1.69
N THR A 240 -2.72 5.54 2.09
CA THR A 240 -1.66 6.40 1.57
C THR A 240 -0.94 7.05 2.75
N LEU A 241 0.38 7.20 2.65
CA LEU A 241 1.20 7.91 3.63
C LEU A 241 1.70 9.25 3.10
N LEU A 242 1.39 9.59 1.85
CA LEU A 242 1.84 10.79 1.17
C LEU A 242 0.65 11.74 0.93
N PRO A 243 0.84 13.06 0.89
CA PRO A 243 -0.12 14.01 0.34
C PRO A 243 -0.01 14.05 -1.18
N SER A 244 -1.09 14.36 -1.89
CA SER A 244 -1.06 14.46 -3.36
C SER A 244 -0.48 15.78 -3.83
N ARG A 245 -0.57 16.86 -3.02
CA ARG A 245 -0.15 18.25 -3.31
C ARG A 245 0.07 19.04 -2.00
N GLU A 246 0.20 20.36 -2.10
CA GLU A 246 0.34 21.29 -0.96
C GLU A 246 -0.82 21.22 0.05
N ASP A 247 -2.04 20.94 -0.43
CA ASP A 247 -3.23 20.77 0.41
C ASP A 247 -3.63 19.30 0.51
N ALA A 248 -3.23 18.65 1.62
CA ALA A 248 -3.58 17.27 1.91
C ALA A 248 -5.10 17.04 1.94
N THR A 249 -5.91 18.06 2.26
CA THR A 249 -7.37 17.90 2.39
C THR A 249 -8.08 17.73 1.04
N LYS A 250 -7.43 18.13 -0.06
CA LYS A 250 -7.94 17.95 -1.43
C LYS A 250 -7.39 16.70 -2.11
N SER A 251 -6.38 16.08 -1.51
CA SER A 251 -5.61 15.00 -2.12
C SER A 251 -6.46 13.76 -2.45
N PHE A 252 -7.50 13.50 -1.67
CA PHE A 252 -8.40 12.37 -1.90
C PHE A 252 -9.10 12.46 -3.28
N LEU A 253 -9.72 13.59 -3.60
CA LEU A 253 -10.45 13.76 -4.88
C LEU A 253 -9.49 13.85 -6.07
N ASP A 254 -8.32 14.45 -5.89
CA ASP A 254 -7.28 14.51 -6.92
C ASP A 254 -6.86 13.09 -7.37
N ARG A 255 -6.72 12.16 -6.42
CA ARG A 255 -6.34 10.75 -6.68
C ARG A 255 -7.43 9.92 -7.36
N LEU A 256 -8.71 10.32 -7.22
CA LEU A 256 -9.81 9.64 -7.91
C LEU A 256 -9.93 10.05 -9.37
N CYS A 257 -9.36 11.20 -9.74
CA CYS A 257 -9.53 11.81 -11.05
C CYS A 257 -11.00 12.10 -11.41
N THR A 258 -11.92 12.10 -10.43
CA THR A 258 -13.35 12.42 -10.57
C THR A 258 -13.99 12.55 -9.18
N ASP A 259 -15.31 12.55 -9.09
CA ASP A 259 -16.07 12.58 -7.84
C ASP A 259 -16.46 11.17 -7.32
N VAL A 260 -16.80 11.08 -6.04
CA VAL A 260 -17.17 9.83 -5.36
C VAL A 260 -18.41 9.16 -5.97
N PRO A 261 -19.54 9.86 -6.24
CA PRO A 261 -20.68 9.28 -6.94
C PRO A 261 -20.33 8.63 -8.29
N THR A 262 -19.50 9.30 -9.10
CA THR A 262 -19.04 8.76 -10.39
C THR A 262 -18.25 7.46 -10.20
N ILE A 263 -17.29 7.42 -9.26
CA ILE A 263 -16.55 6.19 -8.90
C ILE A 263 -17.50 5.07 -8.46
N ALA A 264 -18.45 5.39 -7.58
CA ALA A 264 -19.43 4.43 -7.09
C ALA A 264 -20.30 3.84 -8.21
N ALA A 265 -20.71 4.67 -9.17
CA ALA A 265 -21.44 4.23 -10.34
C ALA A 265 -20.58 3.31 -11.24
N LEU A 266 -19.39 3.78 -11.62
CA LEU A 266 -18.52 3.12 -12.59
C LEU A 266 -17.91 1.81 -12.09
N PHE A 267 -17.57 1.71 -10.80
CA PHE A 267 -16.86 0.56 -10.24
C PHE A 267 -17.66 -0.23 -9.20
N GLY A 268 -18.79 0.31 -8.73
CA GLY A 268 -19.65 -0.39 -7.78
C GLY A 268 -19.13 -0.44 -6.35
N ILE A 269 -18.16 0.42 -6.04
CA ILE A 269 -17.60 0.57 -4.70
C ILE A 269 -17.57 2.05 -4.32
N ALA A 270 -17.88 2.35 -3.07
CA ALA A 270 -17.89 3.71 -2.53
C ALA A 270 -17.16 3.75 -1.19
N PRO A 271 -16.58 4.90 -0.80
CA PRO A 271 -16.06 5.09 0.55
C PRO A 271 -17.17 4.86 1.58
N ARG A 272 -16.93 3.98 2.54
CA ARG A 272 -17.87 3.68 3.63
C ARG A 272 -18.32 4.95 4.36
N PRO A 273 -17.42 5.87 4.76
CA PRO A 273 -17.85 7.09 5.44
C PRO A 273 -18.76 8.00 4.60
N TYR A 274 -18.61 7.95 3.26
CA TYR A 274 -19.45 8.71 2.34
C TYR A 274 -20.88 8.16 2.31
N VAL A 275 -21.05 6.84 2.34
CA VAL A 275 -22.39 6.20 2.31
C VAL A 275 -23.04 6.12 3.69
N SER A 276 -22.27 5.93 4.76
CA SER A 276 -22.81 5.78 6.12
C SER A 276 -22.95 7.09 6.89
N GLY A 277 -22.30 8.17 6.44
CA GLY A 277 -22.27 9.46 7.14
C GLY A 277 -21.43 9.47 8.43
N PHE A 278 -20.71 8.39 8.74
CA PHE A 278 -19.82 8.30 9.91
C PHE A 278 -18.55 7.50 9.62
N THR A 279 -17.50 7.73 10.43
CA THR A 279 -16.25 6.96 10.39
C THR A 279 -15.88 6.47 11.78
N SER A 280 -15.32 5.25 11.87
CA SER A 280 -14.74 4.72 13.11
C SER A 280 -13.28 5.15 13.33
N GLN A 281 -12.66 5.80 12.34
CA GLN A 281 -11.26 6.24 12.36
C GLN A 281 -11.20 7.77 12.45
N SER A 282 -10.54 8.28 13.48
CA SER A 282 -10.27 9.71 13.66
C SER A 282 -9.01 10.11 12.88
N HIS A 283 -9.13 11.06 11.97
CA HIS A 283 -8.01 11.65 11.22
C HIS A 283 -7.61 13.03 11.75
N VAL A 284 -8.15 13.44 12.91
CA VAL A 284 -7.88 14.77 13.51
C VAL A 284 -6.39 14.97 13.76
N HIS A 285 -5.69 13.92 14.19
CA HIS A 285 -4.25 13.96 14.43
C HIS A 285 -3.45 14.27 13.16
N GLU A 286 -3.81 13.70 12.01
CA GLU A 286 -3.17 14.01 10.72
C GLU A 286 -3.40 15.45 10.29
N ILE A 287 -4.60 15.99 10.51
CA ILE A 287 -4.89 17.40 10.22
C ILE A 287 -4.04 18.31 11.11
N ILE A 288 -3.94 18.02 12.41
CA ILE A 288 -3.12 18.79 13.36
C ILE A 288 -1.63 18.70 12.99
N PHE A 289 -1.13 17.50 12.68
CA PHE A 289 0.25 17.30 12.23
C PHE A 289 0.56 18.13 10.99
N PHE A 290 -0.29 18.00 9.97
CA PHE A 290 -0.06 18.61 8.67
C PHE A 290 -0.23 20.13 8.67
N LYS A 291 -1.26 20.66 9.34
CA LYS A 291 -1.57 22.11 9.33
C LYS A 291 -0.87 22.89 10.44
N THR A 292 -0.81 22.34 11.65
CA THR A 292 -0.39 23.10 12.84
C THR A 292 1.05 22.80 13.22
N MET A 293 1.42 21.52 13.37
CA MET A 293 2.79 21.18 13.80
C MET A 293 3.82 21.42 12.70
N LYS A 294 3.45 21.37 11.41
CA LYS A 294 4.38 21.63 10.32
C LYS A 294 5.02 23.01 10.39
N SER A 295 4.22 24.06 10.58
CA SER A 295 4.74 25.42 10.72
C SER A 295 5.67 25.57 11.92
N GLU A 296 5.26 25.07 13.08
CA GLU A 296 6.01 25.23 14.32
C GLU A 296 7.31 24.40 14.35
N LEU A 297 7.30 23.19 13.80
CA LEU A 297 8.50 22.35 13.72
C LEU A 297 9.50 22.86 12.68
N LEU A 298 9.01 23.40 11.55
CA LEU A 298 9.87 24.06 10.57
C LEU A 298 10.57 25.29 11.17
N LYS A 299 9.88 26.08 12.01
CA LYS A 299 10.48 27.23 12.73
C LYS A 299 11.59 26.81 13.70
N LEU A 300 11.52 25.60 14.25
CA LEU A 300 12.52 25.07 15.18
C LEU A 300 13.73 24.42 14.47
N GLY A 301 13.84 24.55 13.14
CA GLY A 301 14.94 23.99 12.37
C GLY A 301 14.97 22.46 12.31
N ALA A 302 13.87 21.81 12.71
CA ALA A 302 13.72 20.37 12.59
C ALA A 302 13.36 20.03 11.14
N ASP A 303 14.21 19.25 10.48
CA ASP A 303 13.93 18.61 9.19
C ASP A 303 12.98 17.43 9.45
N ALA A 304 11.78 17.74 9.95
CA ALA A 304 10.81 16.74 10.30
C ALA A 304 10.33 16.05 9.00
N ASN A 305 9.93 14.78 9.09
CA ASN A 305 9.39 14.04 7.96
C ASN A 305 7.94 14.51 7.67
N VAL A 306 7.76 15.83 7.52
CA VAL A 306 6.49 16.56 7.63
C VAL A 306 5.63 16.50 6.38
N ASN A 307 6.08 15.75 5.38
CA ASN A 307 5.31 15.49 4.18
C ASN A 307 4.62 14.13 4.24
N GLN A 308 4.53 13.48 5.41
CA GLN A 308 3.64 12.34 5.56
C GLN A 308 2.23 12.78 5.95
N TYR A 309 1.23 12.23 5.28
CA TYR A 309 -0.18 12.40 5.60
C TYR A 309 -0.85 11.04 5.45
N HIS A 310 -1.28 10.45 6.57
CA HIS A 310 -1.89 9.14 6.56
C HIS A 310 -3.40 9.23 6.30
N GLU A 311 -3.86 8.60 5.23
CA GLU A 311 -5.28 8.52 4.90
C GLU A 311 -5.63 7.07 4.57
N ARG A 312 -6.55 6.49 5.35
CA ARG A 312 -7.06 5.13 5.14
C ARG A 312 -8.55 5.15 4.85
N VAL A 313 -8.94 4.55 3.73
CA VAL A 313 -10.34 4.52 3.28
C VAL A 313 -10.80 3.08 3.12
N ALA A 314 -11.95 2.78 3.72
CA ALA A 314 -12.67 1.53 3.50
C ALA A 314 -13.67 1.72 2.36
N TRP A 315 -13.59 0.90 1.32
CA TRP A 315 -14.45 0.89 0.17
C TRP A 315 -15.38 -0.31 0.24
N VAL A 316 -16.68 -0.06 0.07
CA VAL A 316 -17.74 -1.06 0.20
C VAL A 316 -18.70 -0.97 -0.96
N ASN A 317 -19.45 -2.05 -1.18
CA ASN A 317 -20.60 -2.01 -2.07
C ASN A 317 -21.67 -1.07 -1.48
N PRO A 318 -22.06 0.02 -2.16
CA PRO A 318 -23.06 0.96 -1.63
C PRO A 318 -24.45 0.32 -1.44
N CYS A 319 -24.74 -0.79 -2.14
CA CYS A 319 -25.98 -1.55 -2.01
C CYS A 319 -25.91 -2.68 -0.97
N GLY A 320 -24.75 -2.92 -0.34
CA GLY A 320 -24.54 -4.09 0.52
C GLY A 320 -25.14 -4.01 1.93
N GLY A 321 -25.59 -2.82 2.36
CA GLY A 321 -26.12 -2.59 3.71
C GLY A 321 -27.57 -3.03 3.93
N ASP A 322 -28.30 -3.32 2.86
CA ASP A 322 -29.70 -3.72 2.93
C ASP A 322 -29.85 -5.22 2.65
N SER A 323 -30.01 -6.01 3.72
CA SER A 323 -30.24 -7.45 3.64
C SER A 323 -31.59 -7.82 3.02
N PHE A 324 -32.52 -6.86 2.95
CA PHE A 324 -33.85 -7.00 2.33
C PHE A 324 -33.91 -6.34 0.95
N GLY A 325 -32.90 -5.55 0.61
CA GLY A 325 -32.69 -4.93 -0.69
C GLY A 325 -32.55 -5.99 -1.77
N THR A 326 -33.17 -5.74 -2.93
CA THR A 326 -33.22 -6.68 -4.05
C THR A 326 -31.85 -7.26 -4.36
N LYS A 327 -31.76 -8.61 -4.46
CA LYS A 327 -30.56 -9.36 -4.92
C LYS A 327 -30.05 -8.96 -6.32
N LYS A 328 -30.72 -8.02 -6.99
CA LYS A 328 -30.36 -7.50 -8.30
C LYS A 328 -29.71 -6.13 -8.10
N TYR A 329 -28.45 -6.02 -8.47
CA TYR A 329 -27.77 -4.73 -8.56
C TYR A 329 -28.52 -3.84 -9.55
N PRO A 330 -28.69 -2.54 -9.27
CA PRO A 330 -29.25 -1.62 -10.24
C PRO A 330 -28.36 -1.63 -11.48
N ALA A 331 -28.95 -1.97 -12.63
CA ALA A 331 -28.28 -1.87 -13.91
C ALA A 331 -28.13 -0.38 -14.26
N LEU A 332 -26.89 0.11 -14.23
CA LEU A 332 -26.59 1.48 -14.60
C LEU A 332 -26.54 1.58 -16.13
N SER A 333 -27.31 2.51 -16.70
CA SER A 333 -27.36 2.77 -18.13
C SER A 333 -26.95 4.20 -18.45
N PHE A 334 -26.10 4.38 -19.46
CA PHE A 334 -25.61 5.69 -19.90
C PHE A 334 -25.86 5.90 -21.38
N GLU A 335 -26.02 7.15 -21.79
CA GLU A 335 -25.94 7.54 -23.20
C GLU A 335 -24.47 7.57 -23.65
N VAL A 336 -24.23 7.23 -24.92
CA VAL A 336 -22.87 7.18 -25.52
C VAL A 336 -22.09 8.47 -25.26
N GLY A 337 -22.70 9.63 -25.53
CA GLY A 337 -22.05 10.93 -25.38
C GLY A 337 -21.70 11.26 -23.93
N SER A 338 -22.57 10.90 -22.99
CA SER A 338 -22.35 11.10 -21.56
C SER A 338 -21.23 10.20 -21.05
N MET A 339 -21.21 8.93 -21.46
CA MET A 339 -20.12 8.00 -21.10
C MET A 339 -18.76 8.46 -21.64
N ALA A 340 -18.71 8.86 -22.92
CA ALA A 340 -17.48 9.37 -23.53
C ALA A 340 -16.95 10.61 -22.78
N ARG A 341 -17.83 11.55 -22.41
CA ARG A 341 -17.45 12.75 -21.65
C ARG A 341 -16.91 12.41 -20.26
N VAL A 342 -17.52 11.46 -19.56
CA VAL A 342 -17.05 11.01 -18.23
C VAL A 342 -15.66 10.37 -18.34
N LEU A 343 -15.47 9.44 -19.27
CA LEU A 343 -14.18 8.78 -19.49
C LEU A 343 -13.09 9.77 -19.91
N TYR A 344 -13.43 10.73 -20.79
CA TYR A 344 -12.50 11.79 -21.18
C TYR A 344 -12.13 12.69 -20.00
N GLY A 345 -13.09 13.06 -19.15
CA GLY A 345 -12.82 13.87 -17.95
C GLY A 345 -11.89 13.17 -16.95
N ILE A 346 -12.02 11.84 -16.80
CA ILE A 346 -11.11 11.04 -15.99
C ILE A 346 -9.71 11.00 -16.64
N TYR A 347 -9.64 10.70 -17.94
CA TYR A 347 -8.41 10.67 -18.72
C TYR A 347 -7.64 11.99 -18.65
N ASP A 348 -8.33 13.12 -18.84
CA ASP A 348 -7.75 14.46 -18.81
C ASP A 348 -7.08 14.78 -17.46
N LYS A 349 -7.63 14.25 -16.36
CA LYS A 349 -7.06 14.37 -15.01
C LYS A 349 -5.93 13.38 -14.76
N MET A 350 -6.03 12.13 -15.25
CA MET A 350 -4.96 11.13 -15.17
C MET A 350 -3.66 11.65 -15.76
N PHE A 351 -3.72 12.36 -16.88
CA PHE A 351 -2.55 12.89 -17.60
C PHE A 351 -2.40 14.42 -17.48
N SER A 352 -2.92 15.01 -16.41
CA SER A 352 -2.84 16.46 -16.16
C SER A 352 -1.40 16.99 -16.09
N ASN A 353 -0.44 16.14 -15.75
CA ASN A 353 1.00 16.42 -15.73
C ASN A 353 1.63 16.54 -17.13
N GLU A 354 1.04 15.96 -18.17
CA GLU A 354 1.54 16.01 -19.55
C GLU A 354 1.23 17.34 -20.26
N LYS A 355 0.37 18.20 -19.67
CA LYS A 355 -0.06 19.46 -20.28
C LYS A 355 1.05 20.52 -20.27
N MET A 356 1.31 21.15 -21.41
CA MET A 356 2.35 22.19 -21.60
C MET A 356 2.25 23.40 -20.66
N ALA A 357 1.03 23.85 -20.31
CA ALA A 357 0.82 24.95 -19.36
C ALA A 357 1.38 24.64 -17.95
N THR A 358 1.47 23.36 -17.63
CA THR A 358 2.07 22.86 -16.39
C THR A 358 3.60 22.95 -16.52
N LEU A 359 4.19 22.66 -17.68
CA LEU A 359 5.65 22.63 -17.92
C LEU A 359 6.34 24.00 -17.88
N THR A 360 5.66 25.09 -18.24
CA THR A 360 6.28 26.42 -18.40
C THR A 360 6.34 27.26 -17.12
N SER A 361 5.82 26.78 -15.99
CA SER A 361 5.54 27.62 -14.80
C SER A 361 6.35 27.33 -13.52
N SER A 362 7.29 26.36 -13.45
CA SER A 362 8.12 26.21 -12.23
C SER A 362 9.33 25.27 -12.36
N ASN A 363 10.53 25.78 -12.00
CA ASN A 363 11.80 25.05 -11.91
C ASN A 363 12.05 24.40 -10.52
N THR A 364 11.07 23.70 -9.94
CA THR A 364 11.23 23.13 -8.59
C THR A 364 11.46 21.62 -8.62
N ILE A 365 12.58 21.14 -8.03
CA ILE A 365 12.97 19.72 -7.91
C ILE A 365 11.83 18.82 -7.40
N SER A 366 10.99 19.35 -6.50
CA SER A 366 9.80 18.67 -5.98
C SER A 366 8.81 18.25 -7.08
N ARG A 367 8.64 19.06 -8.14
CA ARG A 367 7.78 18.69 -9.29
C ARG A 367 8.42 17.67 -10.21
N LEU A 368 9.74 17.71 -10.41
CA LEU A 368 10.47 16.65 -11.13
C LEU A 368 10.32 15.29 -10.44
N MET A 369 10.37 15.26 -9.10
CA MET A 369 10.08 14.04 -8.32
C MET A 369 8.61 13.60 -8.48
N SER A 370 7.64 14.53 -8.43
CA SER A 370 6.23 14.19 -8.69
C SER A 370 5.96 13.72 -10.12
N MET A 371 6.78 14.14 -11.09
CA MET A 371 6.71 13.67 -12.47
C MET A 371 7.33 12.29 -12.64
N ALA A 372 8.21 11.86 -11.73
CA ALA A 372 8.74 10.50 -11.69
C ALA A 372 7.71 9.50 -11.10
N GLU A 373 6.75 9.97 -10.31
CA GLU A 373 5.59 9.21 -9.82
C GLU A 373 4.49 9.12 -10.90
N VAL A 374 4.83 8.55 -12.05
CA VAL A 374 3.85 8.26 -13.11
C VAL A 374 3.00 7.06 -12.71
N ASN A 375 1.92 7.30 -11.99
CA ASN A 375 0.97 6.25 -11.62
C ASN A 375 0.13 5.77 -12.81
N PHE A 376 0.01 6.55 -13.89
CA PHE A 376 -0.86 6.25 -15.02
C PHE A 376 -0.08 6.09 -16.32
N HIS A 377 -0.37 5.02 -17.04
CA HIS A 377 0.12 4.78 -18.39
C HIS A 377 -1.07 4.57 -19.32
N ARG A 378 -0.84 4.55 -20.64
CA ARG A 378 -1.94 4.40 -21.61
C ARG A 378 -2.72 3.09 -21.43
N GLU A 379 -2.05 2.01 -21.00
CA GLU A 379 -2.75 0.75 -20.66
C GLU A 379 -3.65 0.89 -19.41
N SER A 380 -3.37 1.80 -18.46
CA SER A 380 -4.32 2.10 -17.37
C SER A 380 -5.68 2.58 -17.91
N VAL A 381 -5.69 3.32 -19.02
CA VAL A 381 -6.92 3.76 -19.70
C VAL A 381 -7.64 2.58 -20.33
N THR A 382 -6.91 1.63 -20.92
CA THR A 382 -7.50 0.40 -21.44
C THR A 382 -8.18 -0.41 -20.33
N TYR A 383 -7.55 -0.54 -19.17
CA TYR A 383 -8.17 -1.20 -18.02
C TYR A 383 -9.37 -0.43 -17.45
N LEU A 384 -9.33 0.91 -17.46
CA LEU A 384 -10.48 1.75 -17.12
C LEU A 384 -11.68 1.42 -18.02
N PHE A 385 -11.49 1.44 -19.34
CA PHE A 385 -12.56 1.09 -20.30
C PHE A 385 -13.09 -0.31 -20.04
N GLN A 386 -12.20 -1.29 -19.88
CA GLN A 386 -12.58 -2.68 -19.64
C GLN A 386 -13.37 -2.85 -18.33
N ALA A 387 -12.97 -2.17 -17.26
CA ALA A 387 -13.66 -2.24 -15.98
C ALA A 387 -15.06 -1.61 -16.06
N VAL A 388 -15.19 -0.46 -16.71
CA VAL A 388 -16.49 0.20 -16.90
C VAL A 388 -17.41 -0.63 -17.80
N GLN A 389 -16.89 -1.18 -18.90
CA GLN A 389 -17.63 -2.05 -19.83
C GLN A 389 -18.28 -3.26 -19.14
N ARG A 390 -17.61 -3.85 -18.16
CA ARG A 390 -18.13 -5.02 -17.43
C ARG A 390 -19.32 -4.70 -16.53
N ARG A 391 -19.54 -3.42 -16.19
CA ARG A 391 -20.53 -3.00 -15.21
C ARG A 391 -21.64 -2.15 -15.81
N VAL A 392 -21.29 -1.26 -16.74
CA VAL A 392 -22.19 -0.24 -17.25
C VAL A 392 -22.78 -0.65 -18.59
N HIS A 393 -24.09 -0.45 -18.74
CA HIS A 393 -24.80 -0.65 -19.99
C HIS A 393 -24.93 0.67 -20.74
N LEU A 394 -25.00 0.60 -22.07
CA LEU A 394 -25.37 1.74 -22.89
C LEU A 394 -26.87 1.68 -23.16
N ARG A 395 -27.59 2.80 -23.02
CA ARG A 395 -29.01 2.86 -23.36
C ARG A 395 -29.24 2.58 -24.83
N GLU A 396 -28.42 3.20 -25.67
CA GLU A 396 -28.38 3.07 -27.11
C GLU A 396 -26.91 3.18 -27.57
N GLY A 397 -26.60 2.62 -28.75
CA GLY A 397 -25.26 2.69 -29.34
C GLY A 397 -24.28 1.62 -28.86
N THR A 398 -23.00 1.78 -29.21
CA THR A 398 -21.95 0.78 -28.95
C THR A 398 -20.72 1.37 -28.26
N TRP A 399 -19.88 0.50 -27.69
CA TRP A 399 -18.64 0.91 -27.05
C TRP A 399 -17.60 1.45 -28.05
N GLU A 400 -17.68 1.06 -29.33
CA GLU A 400 -16.89 1.65 -30.41
C GLU A 400 -17.28 3.12 -30.64
N GLN A 401 -18.57 3.45 -30.55
CA GLN A 401 -19.03 4.84 -30.64
C GLN A 401 -18.59 5.67 -29.42
N VAL A 402 -18.57 5.06 -28.22
CA VAL A 402 -18.01 5.71 -27.02
C VAL A 402 -16.52 6.01 -27.23
N ALA A 403 -15.75 5.02 -27.69
CA ALA A 403 -14.32 5.18 -27.97
C ALA A 403 -14.06 6.25 -29.05
N SER A 404 -14.87 6.26 -30.12
CA SER A 404 -14.76 7.25 -31.20
C SER A 404 -15.10 8.67 -30.76
N LYS A 405 -15.96 8.85 -29.75
CA LYS A 405 -16.27 10.17 -29.17
C LYS A 405 -15.30 10.58 -28.06
N PHE A 406 -14.56 9.62 -27.52
CA PHE A 406 -13.55 9.83 -26.50
C PHE A 406 -12.22 10.30 -27.11
N MET A 407 -11.84 9.74 -28.25
CA MET A 407 -10.71 10.22 -29.08
C MET A 407 -11.06 11.57 -29.70
#